data_AF-A0A830B5J2-F1
#
_entry.id   AF-A0A830B5J2-F1
#
_cell.length_a   1.000
_cell.length_b   1.000
_cell.length_c   1.000
_cell.angle_alpha   90.00
_cell.angle_beta   90.00
_cell.angle_gamma   90.00
#
_symmetry.space_group_name_H-M   'P 1'
#
loop_
_entity.id
_entity.type
_entity.pdbx_description
1 polymer ?
#
loop_
_entity_poly.entity_id
_entity_poly.type
_entity_poly.pdbx_seq_one_letter_code
_entity_poly.pdbx_strand_id
1 'polypeptide(L)'
;MLAVELSLESQKLSSQMVQWEEALEKSREVLFAEVCNFTGLKSKYLKNKWRKMNEDERRGLVLGFFAEWSYHFHPSYVKSVMEMVDEYLGENNEFLDNLVSVSRDDFFTDLRKLMGFSRNSENERFLL
;
A
#
# COMPACT_ATOMS: atom_id res chain seq x y z
N MET A 1 -18.12 -31.45 1.26
CA MET A 1 -17.50 -30.63 2.32
C MET A 1 -16.59 -29.57 1.72
N LEU A 2 -15.57 -29.95 0.94
CA LEU A 2 -14.63 -29.03 0.27
C LEU A 2 -15.29 -27.96 -0.63
N ALA A 3 -16.30 -28.33 -1.42
CA ALA A 3 -17.00 -27.36 -2.29
C ALA A 3 -17.78 -26.29 -1.51
N VAL A 4 -18.25 -26.60 -0.30
CA VAL A 4 -18.97 -25.65 0.56
C VAL A 4 -17.99 -24.68 1.22
N GLU A 5 -16.84 -25.18 1.66
CA GLU A 5 -15.75 -24.38 2.24
C GLU A 5 -15.17 -23.39 1.21
N LEU A 6 -14.89 -23.86 0.00
CA LEU A 6 -14.46 -22.99 -1.12
C LEU A 6 -15.51 -21.93 -1.46
N SER A 7 -16.80 -22.29 -1.44
CA SER A 7 -17.87 -21.34 -1.74
C SER A 7 -18.02 -20.28 -0.64
N LEU A 8 -17.81 -20.63 0.62
CA LEU A 8 -17.81 -19.70 1.75
C LEU A 8 -16.59 -18.76 1.68
N GLU A 9 -15.41 -19.30 1.34
CA GLU A 9 -14.19 -18.52 1.18
C GLU A 9 -14.28 -17.55 -0.01
N SER A 10 -14.87 -17.99 -1.14
CA SER A 10 -15.16 -17.14 -2.30
C SER A 10 -16.14 -16.00 -1.96
N GLN A 11 -17.17 -16.28 -1.15
CA GLN A 11 -18.08 -15.24 -0.66
C GLN A 11 -17.41 -14.27 0.31
N LYS A 12 -16.50 -14.74 1.15
CA LYS A 12 -15.72 -13.88 2.04
C LYS A 12 -14.81 -12.96 1.24
N LEU A 13 -14.07 -13.49 0.26
CA LEU A 13 -13.20 -12.71 -0.62
C LEU A 13 -14.00 -11.69 -1.43
N SER A 14 -15.15 -12.07 -1.98
CA SER A 14 -16.00 -11.13 -2.72
C SER A 14 -16.51 -9.99 -1.82
N SER A 15 -16.90 -10.28 -0.58
CA SER A 15 -17.30 -9.25 0.38
C SER A 15 -16.17 -8.29 0.75
N GLN A 16 -14.94 -8.81 0.89
CA GLN A 16 -13.76 -7.99 1.16
C GLN A 16 -13.41 -7.10 -0.04
N MET A 17 -13.53 -7.60 -1.26
CA MET A 17 -13.32 -6.80 -2.47
C MET A 17 -14.31 -5.63 -2.55
N VAL A 18 -15.59 -5.85 -2.23
CA VAL A 18 -16.59 -4.78 -2.20
C VAL A 18 -16.22 -3.72 -1.16
N GLN A 19 -15.84 -4.13 0.05
CA GLN A 19 -15.41 -3.20 1.10
C GLN A 19 -14.16 -2.40 0.69
N TRP A 20 -13.21 -3.05 0.02
CA TRP A 20 -12.02 -2.39 -0.52
C TRP A 20 -12.36 -1.34 -1.57
N GLU A 21 -13.28 -1.65 -2.49
CA GLU A 21 -13.71 -0.69 -3.52
C GLU A 21 -14.43 0.52 -2.88
N GLU A 22 -15.32 0.29 -1.91
CA GLU A 22 -15.99 1.36 -1.17
C GLU A 22 -14.98 2.24 -0.39
N ALA A 23 -13.97 1.61 0.22
CA ALA A 23 -12.90 2.33 0.91
C ALA A 23 -12.05 3.14 -0.07
N LEU A 24 -11.74 2.60 -1.24
CA LEU A 24 -11.03 3.31 -2.30
C LEU A 24 -11.85 4.48 -2.83
N GLU A 25 -13.15 4.33 -3.05
CA GLU A 25 -14.03 5.41 -3.49
C GLU A 25 -14.02 6.55 -2.47
N LYS A 26 -14.23 6.25 -1.18
CA LYS A 26 -14.14 7.25 -0.10
C LYS A 26 -12.76 7.89 -0.02
N SER A 27 -11.70 7.11 -0.21
CA SER A 27 -10.33 7.66 -0.20
C SER A 27 -10.13 8.69 -1.31
N ARG A 28 -10.71 8.47 -2.50
CA ARG A 28 -10.64 9.41 -3.63
C ARG A 28 -11.43 10.70 -3.34
N GLU A 29 -12.58 10.57 -2.68
CA GLU A 29 -13.38 11.74 -2.26
C GLU A 29 -12.63 12.60 -1.24
N VAL A 30 -12.05 11.98 -0.21
CA VAL A 30 -11.25 12.68 0.82
C VAL A 30 -10.03 13.34 0.18
N LEU A 31 -9.30 12.62 -0.66
CA LEU A 31 -8.14 13.16 -1.37
C LEU A 31 -8.53 14.40 -2.21
N PHE A 32 -9.63 14.32 -2.95
CA PHE A 32 -10.08 15.44 -3.77
C PHE A 32 -10.51 16.65 -2.91
N ALA A 33 -11.11 16.41 -1.75
CA ALA A 33 -11.43 17.47 -0.78
C ALA A 33 -10.16 18.17 -0.28
N GLU A 34 -9.10 17.43 0.02
CA GLU A 34 -7.83 18.03 0.46
C GLU A 34 -7.14 18.82 -0.66
N VAL A 35 -7.21 18.36 -1.90
CA VAL A 35 -6.72 19.16 -3.04
C VAL A 35 -7.54 20.45 -3.21
N CYS A 36 -8.85 20.42 -2.93
CA CYS A 36 -9.67 21.64 -2.89
C CYS A 36 -9.21 22.60 -1.79
N ASN A 37 -8.90 22.08 -0.60
CA ASN A 37 -8.38 22.86 0.53
C ASN A 37 -7.02 23.50 0.17
N PHE A 38 -6.08 22.70 -0.32
CA PHE A 38 -4.74 23.14 -0.77
C PHE A 38 -4.82 24.25 -1.83
N THR A 39 -5.72 24.11 -2.81
CA THR A 39 -5.87 25.12 -3.88
C THR A 39 -6.74 26.31 -3.48
N GLY A 40 -7.45 26.26 -2.35
CA GLY A 40 -8.46 27.24 -1.97
C GLY A 40 -9.68 27.30 -2.90
N LEU A 41 -9.86 26.32 -3.79
CA LEU A 41 -10.93 26.30 -4.80
C LEU A 41 -12.06 25.39 -4.38
N LYS A 42 -13.31 25.82 -4.58
CA LYS A 42 -14.45 24.91 -4.45
C LYS A 42 -14.39 23.82 -5.52
N SER A 43 -14.86 22.61 -5.18
CA SER A 43 -14.92 21.42 -6.04
C SER A 43 -15.31 21.70 -7.50
N LYS A 44 -16.40 22.46 -7.73
CA LYS A 44 -16.86 22.81 -9.09
C LYS A 44 -15.81 23.58 -9.91
N TYR A 45 -15.12 24.53 -9.29
CA TYR A 45 -14.11 25.35 -9.95
C TYR A 45 -12.83 24.57 -10.19
N LEU A 46 -12.38 23.76 -9.22
CA LEU A 46 -11.21 22.91 -9.39
C LEU A 46 -11.43 21.89 -10.51
N LYS A 47 -12.59 21.23 -10.59
CA LYS A 47 -12.95 20.32 -11.70
C LYS A 47 -12.90 21.01 -13.06
N ASN A 48 -13.33 22.27 -13.14
CA ASN A 48 -13.26 23.03 -14.38
C ASN A 48 -11.83 23.44 -14.74
N LYS A 49 -11.05 23.86 -13.75
CA LYS A 49 -9.63 24.22 -13.92
C LYS A 49 -8.80 23.01 -14.34
N TRP A 50 -8.96 21.87 -13.67
CA TRP A 50 -8.26 20.62 -13.94
C TRP A 50 -8.43 20.15 -15.39
N ARG A 51 -9.66 20.21 -15.92
CA ARG A 51 -9.95 19.84 -17.32
C ARG A 51 -9.26 20.73 -18.35
N LYS A 52 -8.97 21.98 -18.00
CA LYS A 52 -8.28 22.95 -18.86
C LYS A 52 -6.76 22.90 -18.72
N MET A 53 -6.25 22.34 -17.62
CA MET A 53 -4.82 22.17 -17.42
C MET A 53 -4.25 21.15 -18.38
N ASN A 54 -3.05 21.43 -18.87
CA ASN A 54 -2.20 20.46 -19.56
C ASN A 54 -1.57 19.47 -18.55
N GLU A 55 -0.82 18.49 -19.05
CA GLU A 55 -0.23 17.45 -18.20
C GLU A 55 0.78 18.01 -17.19
N ASP A 56 1.66 18.91 -17.63
CA ASP A 56 2.71 19.49 -16.78
C ASP A 56 2.12 20.36 -15.67
N GLU A 57 1.08 21.14 -15.96
CA GLU A 57 0.34 21.92 -14.97
C GLU A 57 -0.33 21.02 -13.92
N ARG A 58 -0.94 19.90 -14.36
CA ARG A 58 -1.52 18.91 -13.43
C ARG A 58 -0.44 18.28 -12.56
N ARG A 59 0.68 17.88 -13.17
CA ARG A 59 1.81 17.27 -12.46
C ARG A 59 2.38 18.24 -11.42
N GLY A 60 2.59 19.51 -11.79
CA GLY A 60 3.06 20.54 -10.87
C GLY A 60 2.12 20.75 -9.69
N LEU A 61 0.81 20.79 -9.93
CA LEU A 61 -0.20 20.90 -8.87
C LEU A 61 -0.13 19.69 -7.92
N VAL A 62 -0.08 18.48 -8.46
CA VAL A 62 -0.02 17.25 -7.66
C VAL A 62 1.26 17.20 -6.83
N LEU A 63 2.42 17.54 -7.41
CA LEU A 63 3.69 17.59 -6.69
C LEU A 63 3.68 18.63 -5.56
N GLY A 64 3.15 19.83 -5.83
CA GLY A 64 2.99 20.88 -4.80
C GLY A 64 2.07 20.43 -3.67
N PHE A 65 0.93 19.82 -4.02
CA PHE A 65 0.00 19.24 -3.05
C PHE A 65 0.70 18.17 -2.20
N PHE A 66 1.42 17.22 -2.81
CA PHE A 66 2.13 16.18 -2.06
C PHE A 66 3.21 16.76 -1.14
N ALA A 67 3.95 17.78 -1.57
CA ALA A 67 4.99 18.40 -0.75
C ALA A 67 4.41 19.00 0.55
N GLU A 68 3.27 19.69 0.46
CA GLU A 68 2.60 20.27 1.63
C GLU A 68 1.83 19.22 2.44
N TRP A 69 1.10 18.33 1.75
CA TRP A 69 0.30 17.30 2.39
C TRP A 69 1.17 16.25 3.10
N SER A 70 2.32 15.88 2.54
CA SER A 70 3.29 14.96 3.16
C SER A 70 3.86 15.48 4.47
N TYR A 71 3.97 16.81 4.63
CA TYR A 71 4.41 17.42 5.90
C TYR A 71 3.46 17.13 7.06
N HIS A 72 2.17 16.89 6.77
CA HIS A 72 1.18 16.53 7.78
C HIS A 72 1.19 15.04 8.13
N PHE A 73 1.98 14.20 7.45
CA PHE A 73 2.14 12.80 7.84
C PHE A 73 3.08 12.69 9.02
N HIS A 74 2.62 12.01 10.06
CA HIS A 74 3.34 11.86 11.30
C HIS A 74 4.70 11.16 11.06
N PRO A 75 5.79 11.58 11.73
CA PRO A 75 7.11 10.95 11.62
C PRO A 75 7.12 9.44 11.87
N SER A 76 6.11 8.88 12.55
CA SER A 76 5.96 7.42 12.73
C SER A 76 5.78 6.67 11.42
N TYR A 77 5.22 7.28 10.37
CA TYR A 77 5.15 6.67 9.04
C TYR A 77 6.54 6.57 8.41
N VAL A 78 7.36 7.63 8.57
CA VAL A 78 8.77 7.60 8.13
C VAL A 78 9.53 6.52 8.89
N LYS A 79 9.34 6.45 10.22
CA LYS A 79 9.95 5.40 11.05
C LYS A 79 9.53 3.99 10.62
N SER A 80 8.24 3.76 10.38
CA SER A 80 7.74 2.44 9.94
C SER A 80 8.23 2.07 8.54
N VAL A 81 8.36 3.04 7.63
CA VAL A 81 8.95 2.82 6.30
C VAL A 81 10.44 2.52 6.42
N MET A 82 11.17 3.22 7.28
CA MET A 82 12.58 2.91 7.57
C MET A 82 12.72 1.51 8.17
N GLU A 83 11.93 1.15 9.18
CA GLU A 83 11.92 -0.19 9.79
C GLU A 83 11.68 -1.29 8.75
N MET A 84 10.74 -1.12 7.81
CA MET A 84 10.52 -2.08 6.71
C MET A 84 11.70 -2.18 5.74
N VAL A 85 12.38 -1.07 5.46
CA VAL A 85 13.58 -1.05 4.60
C VAL A 85 14.75 -1.72 5.32
N ASP A 86 14.97 -1.44 6.60
CA ASP A 86 16.02 -2.03 7.42
C ASP A 86 15.80 -3.55 7.59
N GLU A 87 14.54 -3.98 7.76
CA GLU A 87 14.15 -5.39 7.72
C GLU A 87 14.47 -6.05 6.36
N TYR A 88 14.19 -5.38 5.25
CA TYR A 88 14.49 -5.89 3.91
C TYR A 88 16.00 -5.98 3.62
N LEU A 89 16.77 -5.01 4.09
CA LEU A 89 18.23 -4.96 3.93
C LEU A 89 18.98 -5.89 4.89
N GLY A 90 18.30 -6.41 5.92
CA GLY A 90 18.91 -7.28 6.93
C GLY A 90 19.84 -6.54 7.90
N GLU A 91 19.67 -5.23 8.04
CA GLU A 91 20.50 -4.37 8.92
C GLU A 91 20.04 -4.34 10.38
N ASN A 92 19.13 -5.24 10.77
CA ASN A 92 18.80 -5.48 12.18
C ASN A 92 19.90 -6.30 12.88
N ASN A 93 21.12 -5.77 12.94
CA ASN A 93 22.16 -6.25 13.84
C ASN A 93 21.98 -5.57 15.21
N GLU A 94 21.81 -6.39 16.24
CA GLU A 94 21.95 -6.09 17.68
C GLU A 94 20.73 -5.58 18.48
N PHE A 95 19.73 -4.88 17.90
CA PHE A 95 18.60 -4.38 18.74
C PHE A 95 17.44 -5.38 18.93
N LEU A 96 17.30 -6.37 18.04
CA LEU A 96 16.15 -7.26 18.00
C LEU A 96 16.38 -8.65 18.62
N ASP A 97 17.60 -9.03 18.97
CA ASP A 97 17.92 -10.35 19.55
C ASP A 97 17.25 -10.57 20.92
N ASN A 98 16.85 -9.50 21.61
CA ASN A 98 16.12 -9.60 22.88
C ASN A 98 14.58 -9.68 22.74
N LEU A 99 14.02 -9.56 21.52
CA LEU A 99 12.58 -9.69 21.25
C LEU A 99 12.23 -10.95 20.43
N VAL A 100 13.23 -11.67 19.88
CA VAL A 100 13.06 -12.94 19.15
C VAL A 100 12.89 -14.11 20.14
N SER A 101 11.77 -14.17 20.86
CA SER A 101 11.27 -15.48 21.31
C SER A 101 9.83 -15.75 20.90
N VAL A 102 9.19 -14.82 20.19
CA VAL A 102 7.91 -15.05 19.54
C VAL A 102 8.14 -14.99 18.03
N SER A 103 8.28 -16.21 17.49
CA SER A 103 8.37 -16.64 16.09
C SER A 103 8.15 -15.54 15.03
N ARG A 104 9.25 -15.07 14.45
CA ARG A 104 9.31 -14.10 13.35
C ARG A 104 9.20 -14.76 11.97
N ASP A 105 9.32 -16.09 11.90
CA ASP A 105 9.36 -16.88 10.66
C ASP A 105 7.97 -17.22 10.10
N ASP A 106 6.92 -17.22 10.94
CA ASP A 106 5.60 -17.71 10.53
C ASP A 106 4.81 -16.68 9.72
N PHE A 107 4.86 -15.40 10.11
CA PHE A 107 4.03 -14.35 9.49
C PHE A 107 4.41 -14.07 8.03
N PHE A 108 5.71 -13.95 7.75
CA PHE A 108 6.18 -13.65 6.40
C PHE A 108 6.06 -14.86 5.46
N THR A 109 6.11 -16.07 6.00
CA THR A 109 5.93 -17.30 5.22
C THR A 109 4.49 -17.43 4.73
N ASP A 110 3.50 -17.11 5.56
CA ASP A 110 2.09 -17.19 5.19
C ASP A 110 1.69 -16.11 4.18
N LEU A 111 2.21 -14.89 4.31
CA LEU A 111 2.04 -13.83 3.30
C LEU A 111 2.66 -14.22 1.95
N ARG A 112 3.85 -14.84 1.95
CA ARG A 112 4.52 -15.28 0.74
C ARG A 112 3.77 -16.42 0.04
N LYS A 113 3.18 -17.34 0.81
CA LYS A 113 2.30 -18.40 0.31
C LYS A 113 1.00 -17.83 -0.28
N LEU A 114 0.37 -16.86 0.40
CA LEU A 114 -0.86 -16.22 -0.05
C LEU A 114 -0.66 -15.43 -1.35
N MET A 115 0.51 -14.83 -1.54
CA MET A 115 0.88 -14.07 -2.75
C MET A 115 1.40 -14.94 -3.91
N GLY A 116 1.47 -16.27 -3.76
CA GLY A 116 1.92 -17.17 -4.81
C GLY A 116 3.42 -17.09 -5.14
N PHE A 117 4.22 -16.42 -4.30
CA PHE A 117 5.68 -16.32 -4.46
C PHE A 117 6.42 -17.55 -3.92
N SER A 118 5.77 -18.72 -3.90
CA SER A 118 6.40 -19.96 -3.48
C SER A 118 7.44 -20.36 -4.54
N ARG A 119 8.71 -20.43 -4.12
CA ARG A 119 9.84 -20.70 -5.01
C ARG A 119 9.77 -22.16 -5.47
N ASN A 120 9.43 -22.40 -6.74
CA ASN A 120 9.69 -23.70 -7.37
C ASN A 120 11.21 -23.87 -7.51
N SER A 121 11.81 -24.64 -6.60
CA SER A 121 13.18 -25.12 -6.77
C SER A 121 13.16 -26.44 -7.53
N GLU A 122 12.96 -26.39 -8.84
CA GLU A 122 13.33 -27.49 -9.71
C GLU A 122 14.05 -26.95 -10.96
N ASN A 123 15.22 -27.57 -11.21
CA ASN A 123 16.01 -27.57 -12.42
C ASN A 123 16.84 -26.33 -12.77
N GLU A 124 18.08 -26.29 -12.28
CA GLU A 124 19.26 -26.19 -13.15
C GLU A 124 20.44 -26.93 -12.50
N ARG A 125 20.69 -28.17 -12.93
CA ARG A 125 22.02 -28.79 -12.84
C ARG A 125 22.33 -29.43 -14.18
N PHE A 126 23.59 -29.28 -14.59
CA PHE A 126 24.28 -29.79 -15.78
C PHE A 126 24.28 -28.89 -17.02
N LEU A 127 25.20 -27.91 -17.00
CA LEU A 127 26.13 -27.68 -18.11
C LEU A 127 27.52 -27.33 -17.54
N LEU A 128 28.33 -28.37 -17.33
CA LEU A 128 29.78 -28.35 -17.54
C LEU A 128 30.10 -29.51 -18.48
#